data_AF-A0A9W8K099-F1
#
_entry.id   AF-A0A9W8K099-F1
#
_cell.length_a   1.000
_cell.length_b   1.000
_cell.length_c   1.000
_cell.angle_alpha   90.00
_cell.angle_beta   90.00
_cell.angle_gamma   90.00
#
_symmetry.space_group_name_H-M   'P 1'
#
loop_
_entity.id
_entity.type
_entity.pdbx_description
1 polymer ?
#
loop_
_entity_poly.entity_id
_entity_poly.type
_entity_poly.pdbx_seq_one_letter_code
_entity_poly.pdbx_strand_id
1 'polypeptide(L)'
;MSPPHTLLWFVAASIVVASANVAPRAPDACAVIGGKKWVSPREVRACYRSFRVVEEEKANIIDVISKMAAFHTSTNYQIKAPEPFASEVHEDLLGSLQRIRNQKYASDYELHIDFSRTLKRLNDGHIAWVNNCYDSLFVNYLPTPLSLITDAKGVQNVHIAYEAFDVASAEFPDQIDFWQNALPGKLKGNLKSLSGAKILLINGRPPFDAVHANALITGSYQSYATRQNS
;
A
#
# COMPACT_ATOMS: atom_id res chain seq x y z
N MET A 1 92.43 21.30 -15.70
CA MET A 1 91.47 21.44 -14.58
C MET A 1 90.08 21.52 -15.18
N SER A 2 89.34 20.43 -15.13
CA SER A 2 88.01 20.27 -15.73
C SER A 2 86.91 20.71 -14.75
N PRO A 3 85.76 21.23 -15.23
CA PRO A 3 84.67 21.67 -14.35
C PRO A 3 83.81 20.47 -13.90
N PRO A 4 83.08 20.57 -12.77
CA PRO A 4 82.20 19.51 -12.30
C PRO A 4 80.83 19.60 -13.00
N HIS A 5 80.33 18.45 -13.44
CA HIS A 5 78.96 18.29 -13.94
C HIS A 5 78.01 18.03 -12.77
N THR A 6 77.06 18.95 -12.56
CA THR A 6 75.97 18.80 -11.59
C THR A 6 74.85 17.97 -12.23
N LEU A 7 74.58 16.79 -11.68
CA LEU A 7 73.52 15.88 -12.15
C LEU A 7 72.18 16.29 -11.49
N LEU A 8 71.26 16.86 -12.27
CA LEU A 8 69.89 17.14 -11.84
C LEU A 8 69.04 15.87 -11.92
N TRP A 9 68.58 15.38 -10.77
CA TRP A 9 67.62 14.27 -10.68
C TRP A 9 66.19 14.81 -10.88
N PHE A 10 65.54 14.42 -11.96
CA PHE A 10 64.09 14.62 -12.14
C PHE A 10 63.33 13.54 -11.37
N VAL A 11 62.61 13.94 -10.32
CA VAL A 11 61.64 13.07 -9.63
C VAL A 11 60.35 13.07 -10.44
N ALA A 12 60.05 11.97 -11.13
CA ALA A 12 58.79 11.77 -11.83
C ALA A 12 57.67 11.49 -10.81
N ALA A 13 56.78 12.47 -10.59
CA ALA A 13 55.57 12.29 -9.80
C ALA A 13 54.58 11.40 -10.59
N SER A 14 54.39 10.16 -10.13
CA SER A 14 53.38 9.25 -10.68
C SER A 14 52.00 9.65 -10.17
N ILE A 15 51.14 10.15 -11.07
CA ILE A 15 49.72 10.41 -10.78
C ILE A 15 49.01 9.06 -10.73
N VAL A 16 48.69 8.59 -9.53
CA VAL A 16 47.79 7.44 -9.33
C VAL A 16 46.37 7.94 -9.60
N VAL A 17 45.85 7.67 -10.80
CA VAL A 17 44.43 7.82 -11.10
C VAL A 17 43.69 6.70 -10.37
N ALA A 18 43.17 7.00 -9.19
CA ALA A 18 42.26 6.12 -8.50
C ALA A 18 40.99 5.99 -9.35
N SER A 19 40.85 4.86 -10.06
CA SER A 19 39.59 4.48 -10.68
C SER A 19 38.55 4.33 -9.57
N ALA A 20 37.72 5.36 -9.39
CA ALA A 20 36.53 5.24 -8.57
C ALA A 20 35.68 4.12 -9.19
N ASN A 21 35.65 2.96 -8.55
CA ASN A 21 34.70 1.90 -8.86
C ASN A 21 33.30 2.44 -8.54
N VAL A 22 32.70 3.12 -9.53
CA VAL A 22 31.29 3.48 -9.49
C VAL A 22 30.55 2.17 -9.49
N ALA A 23 30.06 1.77 -8.31
CA ALA A 23 29.19 0.61 -8.19
C ALA A 23 28.04 0.80 -9.21
N PRO A 24 27.75 -0.23 -10.03
CA PRO A 24 26.69 -0.12 -11.03
C PRO A 24 25.41 0.35 -10.33
N ARG A 25 24.85 1.45 -10.82
CA ARG A 25 23.60 2.00 -10.30
C ARG A 25 22.56 0.89 -10.36
N ALA A 26 21.93 0.60 -9.21
CA ALA A 26 20.85 -0.37 -9.17
C ALA A 26 19.81 0.01 -10.24
N PRO A 27 19.27 -0.96 -11.00
CA PRO A 27 18.27 -0.67 -12.02
C PRO A 27 17.11 0.13 -11.43
N ASP A 28 16.70 1.19 -12.10
CA ASP A 28 15.58 2.02 -11.68
C ASP A 28 14.26 1.25 -11.91
N ALA A 29 13.69 0.73 -10.81
CA ALA A 29 12.43 -0.01 -10.85
C ALA A 29 11.25 0.87 -11.31
N CYS A 30 11.32 2.18 -11.12
CA CYS A 30 10.28 3.12 -11.55
C CYS A 30 10.35 3.39 -13.07
N ALA A 31 11.55 3.35 -13.65
CA ALA A 31 11.70 3.45 -15.11
C ALA A 31 10.99 2.30 -15.86
N VAL A 32 10.84 1.13 -15.24
CA VAL A 32 10.10 -0.02 -15.81
C VAL A 32 8.62 0.29 -16.02
N ILE A 33 8.02 1.13 -15.18
CA ILE A 33 6.60 1.46 -15.19
C ILE A 33 6.29 2.85 -15.76
N GLY A 34 7.32 3.68 -15.99
CA GLY A 34 7.17 5.04 -16.49
C GLY A 34 6.40 5.11 -17.82
N GLY A 35 5.40 5.99 -17.89
CA GLY A 35 4.58 6.22 -19.09
C GLY A 35 3.62 5.10 -19.45
N LYS A 36 3.55 4.00 -18.68
CA LYS A 36 2.62 2.90 -18.94
C LYS A 36 1.27 3.19 -18.31
N LYS A 37 0.20 3.00 -19.10
CA LYS A 37 -1.18 3.06 -18.60
C LYS A 37 -1.49 1.89 -17.65
N TRP A 38 -0.99 0.70 -17.99
CA TRP A 38 -1.27 -0.55 -17.27
C TRP A 38 0.03 -1.24 -16.88
N VAL A 39 0.12 -1.64 -15.62
CA VAL A 39 1.30 -2.29 -15.02
C VAL A 39 0.87 -3.30 -13.98
N SER A 40 1.71 -4.30 -13.68
CA SER A 40 1.38 -5.26 -12.64
C SER A 40 1.55 -4.65 -11.24
N PRO A 41 0.74 -5.06 -10.24
CA PRO A 41 0.92 -4.63 -8.85
C PRO A 41 2.32 -4.97 -8.29
N ARG A 42 2.98 -5.99 -8.85
CA ARG A 42 4.34 -6.37 -8.47
C ARG A 42 5.36 -5.31 -8.91
N GLU A 43 5.26 -4.81 -10.14
CA GLU A 43 6.17 -3.79 -10.66
C GLU A 43 5.99 -2.45 -9.94
N VAL A 44 4.73 -2.05 -9.68
CA VAL A 44 4.43 -0.85 -8.88
C VAL A 44 5.06 -0.94 -7.49
N ARG A 45 4.87 -2.07 -6.79
CA ARG A 45 5.49 -2.28 -5.47
C ARG A 45 7.01 -2.28 -5.52
N ALA A 46 7.63 -2.75 -6.61
CA ALA A 46 9.07 -2.70 -6.77
C ALA A 46 9.58 -1.24 -6.87
N CYS A 47 8.90 -0.40 -7.65
CA CYS A 47 9.18 1.04 -7.71
C CYS A 47 9.00 1.71 -6.34
N TYR A 48 7.84 1.56 -5.71
CA TYR A 48 7.54 2.17 -4.40
C TYR A 48 8.52 1.76 -3.30
N ARG A 49 9.02 0.51 -3.33
CA ARG A 49 10.02 0.03 -2.37
C ARG A 49 11.46 0.47 -2.66
N SER A 50 11.72 1.12 -3.79
CA SER A 50 13.07 1.59 -4.13
C SER A 50 13.50 2.85 -3.36
N PHE A 51 12.54 3.58 -2.79
CA PHE A 51 12.79 4.79 -2.02
C PHE A 51 13.15 4.47 -0.58
N ARG A 52 14.25 5.04 -0.10
CA ARG A 52 14.68 4.90 1.30
C ARG A 52 13.96 5.91 2.18
N VAL A 53 13.74 5.54 3.43
CA VAL A 53 13.22 6.48 4.43
C VAL A 53 14.23 7.62 4.65
N VAL A 54 13.76 8.86 4.57
CA VAL A 54 14.46 10.03 5.06
C VAL A 54 14.06 10.25 6.51
N GLU A 55 14.97 9.99 7.45
CA GLU A 55 14.64 9.98 8.89
C GLU A 55 14.18 11.35 9.42
N GLU A 56 14.66 12.44 8.82
CA GLU A 56 14.20 13.80 9.13
C GLU A 56 12.73 14.01 8.73
N GLU A 57 12.35 13.60 7.51
CA GLU A 57 10.96 13.65 7.03
C GLU A 57 10.06 12.79 7.90
N LYS A 58 10.48 11.56 8.23
CA LYS A 58 9.77 10.69 9.16
C LYS A 58 9.55 11.36 10.51
N ALA A 59 10.57 11.99 11.09
CA ALA A 59 10.46 12.69 12.36
C ALA A 59 9.46 13.86 12.28
N ASN A 60 9.51 14.64 11.20
CA ASN A 60 8.59 15.76 10.95
C ASN A 60 7.14 15.29 10.76
N ILE A 61 6.91 14.22 9.98
CA ILE A 61 5.59 13.62 9.81
C ILE A 61 5.03 13.18 11.16
N ILE A 62 5.82 12.48 11.98
CA ILE A 62 5.39 12.03 13.31
C ILE A 62 5.03 13.21 14.21
N ASP A 63 5.84 14.27 14.21
CA ASP A 63 5.56 15.47 15.01
C ASP A 63 4.24 16.14 14.60
N VAL A 64 4.01 16.33 13.29
CA VAL A 64 2.76 16.91 12.77
C VAL A 64 1.55 16.04 13.12
N ILE A 65 1.63 14.73 12.87
CA ILE A 65 0.53 13.81 13.20
C ILE A 65 0.28 13.80 14.71
N SER A 66 1.33 13.79 15.54
CA SER A 66 1.18 13.78 17.01
C SER A 66 0.47 15.04 17.52
N LYS A 67 0.83 16.20 16.96
CA LYS A 67 0.18 17.48 17.29
C LYS A 67 -1.29 17.48 16.86
N MET A 68 -1.60 17.00 15.65
CA MET A 68 -2.99 16.88 15.19
C MET A 68 -3.80 15.89 16.02
N ALA A 69 -3.20 14.74 16.35
CA ALA A 69 -3.81 13.69 17.15
C ALA A 69 -4.18 14.17 18.56
N ALA A 70 -3.41 15.08 19.15
CA ALA A 70 -3.71 15.64 20.46
C ALA A 70 -5.00 16.48 20.50
N PHE A 71 -5.42 17.03 19.36
CA PHE A 71 -6.66 17.81 19.24
C PHE A 71 -7.84 17.01 18.71
N HIS A 72 -7.60 15.88 18.04
CA HIS A 72 -8.66 15.10 17.40
C HIS A 72 -9.49 14.34 18.44
N THR A 73 -10.82 14.46 18.41
CA THR A 73 -11.71 13.84 19.42
C THR A 73 -11.59 12.31 19.44
N SER A 74 -11.45 11.70 18.27
CA SER A 74 -11.40 10.24 18.12
C SER A 74 -10.19 9.60 18.80
N THR A 75 -9.06 10.29 18.93
CA THR A 75 -7.87 9.70 19.57
C THR A 75 -8.08 9.50 21.07
N ASN A 76 -8.90 10.33 21.71
CA ASN A 76 -9.26 10.18 23.12
C ASN A 76 -10.49 9.29 23.30
N TYR A 77 -11.50 9.47 22.46
CA TYR A 77 -12.74 8.69 22.51
C TYR A 77 -12.48 7.20 22.27
N GLN A 78 -11.68 6.86 21.26
CA GLN A 78 -11.42 5.46 20.89
C GLN A 78 -10.50 4.72 21.89
N ILE A 79 -9.87 5.39 22.87
CA ILE A 79 -9.13 4.66 23.93
C ILE A 79 -10.14 3.96 24.86
N LYS A 80 -11.27 4.61 25.14
CA LYS A 80 -12.34 4.13 26.03
C LYS A 80 -13.70 4.31 25.36
N ALA A 81 -13.85 3.75 24.17
CA ALA A 81 -15.13 3.81 23.47
C ALA A 81 -16.23 3.22 24.38
N PRO A 82 -17.35 3.92 24.62
CA PRO A 82 -18.47 3.39 25.39
C PRO A 82 -19.29 2.39 24.56
N GLU A 83 -20.26 1.75 25.20
CA GLU A 83 -21.27 0.94 24.51
C GLU A 83 -21.96 1.73 23.37
N PRO A 84 -22.28 1.09 22.23
CA PRO A 84 -22.15 -0.34 21.92
C PRO A 84 -20.76 -0.79 21.42
N PHE A 85 -19.77 0.11 21.41
CA PHE A 85 -18.46 -0.12 20.77
C PHE A 85 -17.33 -0.42 21.76
N ALA A 86 -17.68 -0.67 23.03
CA ALA A 86 -16.72 -0.91 24.11
C ALA A 86 -15.88 -2.19 23.96
N SER A 87 -16.15 -3.00 22.94
CA SER A 87 -15.38 -4.21 22.60
C SER A 87 -14.62 -4.11 21.28
N GLU A 88 -14.75 -3.00 20.55
CA GLU A 88 -14.23 -2.90 19.17
C GLU A 88 -12.89 -2.18 19.08
N VAL A 89 -12.78 -0.95 19.60
CA VAL A 89 -11.65 -0.05 19.32
C VAL A 89 -11.07 0.48 20.62
N HIS A 90 -9.77 0.24 20.81
CA HIS A 90 -8.96 0.67 21.96
C HIS A 90 -7.55 1.06 21.51
N GLU A 91 -7.47 1.94 20.53
CA GLU A 91 -6.18 2.29 19.91
C GLU A 91 -5.48 3.43 20.65
N ASP A 92 -4.25 3.16 21.10
CA ASP A 92 -3.31 4.20 21.52
C ASP A 92 -2.53 4.72 20.31
N LEU A 93 -3.06 5.78 19.69
CA LEU A 93 -2.41 6.39 18.53
C LEU A 93 -1.04 6.98 18.89
N LEU A 94 -0.91 7.66 20.03
CA LEU A 94 0.35 8.32 20.41
C LEU A 94 1.43 7.28 20.73
N GLY A 95 1.09 6.21 21.44
CA GLY A 95 1.97 5.07 21.65
C GLY A 95 2.37 4.40 20.33
N SER A 96 1.42 4.24 19.40
CA SER A 96 1.69 3.71 18.06
C SER A 96 2.64 4.60 17.25
N LEU A 97 2.50 5.92 17.32
CA LEU A 97 3.41 6.87 16.67
C LEU A 97 4.82 6.82 17.28
N GLN A 98 4.91 6.64 18.60
CA GLN A 98 6.20 6.45 19.28
C GLN A 98 6.87 5.13 18.87
N ARG A 99 6.10 4.05 18.66
CA ARG A 99 6.60 2.81 18.05
C ARG A 99 7.14 3.09 16.64
N ILE A 100 6.36 3.77 15.79
CA ILE A 100 6.78 4.10 14.42
C ILE A 100 8.07 4.92 14.41
N ARG A 101 8.22 5.88 15.33
CA ARG A 101 9.45 6.68 15.50
C ARG A 101 10.68 5.80 15.69
N ASN A 102 10.59 4.80 16.55
CA ASN A 102 11.70 3.93 16.91
C ASN A 102 11.94 2.79 15.89
N GLN A 103 10.96 2.47 15.06
CA GLN A 103 11.04 1.39 14.09
C GLN A 103 11.85 1.79 12.85
N LYS A 104 12.71 0.89 12.36
CA LYS A 104 13.37 1.01 11.06
C LYS A 104 12.51 0.34 9.99
N TYR A 105 12.42 0.95 8.82
CA TYR A 105 11.64 0.44 7.69
C TYR A 105 12.56 0.14 6.51
N ALA A 106 12.21 -0.89 5.75
CA ALA A 106 12.96 -1.29 4.56
C ALA A 106 12.85 -0.27 3.42
N SER A 107 11.74 0.46 3.35
CA SER A 107 11.50 1.50 2.36
C SER A 107 10.54 2.57 2.91
N ASP A 108 10.52 3.72 2.26
CA ASP A 108 9.57 4.80 2.54
C ASP A 108 8.11 4.34 2.38
N TYR A 109 7.83 3.54 1.36
CA TYR A 109 6.50 2.93 1.17
C TYR A 109 6.01 2.11 2.37
N GLU A 110 6.88 1.30 3.00
CA GLU A 110 6.49 0.51 4.17
C GLU A 110 6.23 1.40 5.40
N LEU A 111 6.95 2.52 5.54
CA LEU A 111 6.69 3.54 6.56
C LEU A 111 5.29 4.14 6.37
N HIS A 112 4.93 4.55 5.16
CA HIS A 112 3.63 5.15 4.89
C HIS A 112 2.46 4.16 4.97
N ILE A 113 2.68 2.87 4.66
CA ILE A 113 1.72 1.82 4.95
C ILE A 113 1.46 1.74 6.47
N ASP A 114 2.51 1.79 7.29
CA ASP A 114 2.37 1.70 8.74
C ASP A 114 1.61 2.91 9.31
N PHE A 115 1.88 4.13 8.82
CA PHE A 115 1.05 5.30 9.13
C PHE A 115 -0.41 5.08 8.75
N SER A 116 -0.68 4.69 7.49
CA SER A 116 -2.05 4.47 6.99
C SER A 116 -2.80 3.46 7.85
N ARG A 117 -2.19 2.30 8.14
CA ARG A 117 -2.79 1.27 8.99
C ARG A 117 -2.99 1.74 10.41
N THR A 118 -2.01 2.44 10.99
CA THR A 118 -2.08 2.93 12.37
C THR A 118 -3.21 3.92 12.57
N LEU A 119 -3.42 4.86 11.66
CA LEU A 119 -4.55 5.79 11.76
C LEU A 119 -5.88 5.08 11.49
N LYS A 120 -5.93 4.17 10.51
CA LYS A 120 -7.15 3.42 10.15
C LYS A 120 -7.70 2.56 11.29
N ARG A 121 -6.85 2.05 12.19
CA ARG A 121 -7.31 1.26 13.35
C ARG A 121 -8.22 2.05 14.30
N LEU A 122 -8.19 3.39 14.26
CA LEU A 122 -9.16 4.22 14.99
C LEU A 122 -10.60 4.05 14.48
N ASN A 123 -10.78 3.41 13.31
CA ASN A 123 -12.08 3.12 12.72
C ASN A 123 -12.97 4.37 12.56
N ASP A 124 -12.35 5.48 12.16
CA ASP A 124 -13.01 6.75 11.91
C ASP A 124 -12.61 7.28 10.52
N GLY A 125 -13.61 7.50 9.66
CA GLY A 125 -13.42 7.92 8.27
C GLY A 125 -12.85 9.31 8.11
N HIS A 126 -12.83 10.11 9.18
CA HIS A 126 -12.27 11.45 9.17
C HIS A 126 -10.77 11.48 9.51
N ILE A 127 -10.22 10.37 10.03
CA ILE A 127 -8.79 10.25 10.35
C ILE A 127 -8.12 9.23 9.43
N ALA A 128 -7.44 9.74 8.40
CA ALA A 128 -6.71 8.93 7.45
C ALA A 128 -5.33 9.53 7.18
N TRP A 129 -4.36 8.64 6.92
CA TRP A 129 -3.11 9.02 6.31
C TRP A 129 -3.14 8.64 4.83
N VAL A 130 -3.10 9.67 3.98
CA VAL A 130 -3.02 9.54 2.53
C VAL A 130 -1.75 10.24 2.08
N ASN A 131 -0.90 9.51 1.36
CA ASN A 131 0.26 10.08 0.71
C ASN A 131 0.04 10.00 -0.80
N ASN A 132 -0.04 11.17 -1.45
CA ASN A 132 -0.34 11.27 -2.88
C ASN A 132 0.68 10.57 -3.77
N CYS A 133 1.92 10.37 -3.31
CA CYS A 133 2.93 9.60 -4.04
C CYS A 133 2.53 8.12 -4.18
N TYR A 134 1.77 7.57 -3.24
CA TYR A 134 1.41 6.15 -3.22
C TYR A 134 -0.06 5.88 -3.53
N ASP A 135 -0.92 6.88 -3.32
CA ASP A 135 -2.36 6.80 -3.55
C ASP A 135 -2.73 7.12 -5.00
N SER A 136 -2.25 8.25 -5.53
CA SER A 136 -2.79 8.83 -6.77
C SER A 136 -2.05 8.38 -8.05
N LEU A 137 -0.88 7.77 -7.93
CA LEU A 137 -0.09 7.34 -9.11
C LEU A 137 -0.62 6.06 -9.75
N PHE A 138 -1.07 5.10 -8.96
CA PHE A 138 -1.63 3.83 -9.44
C PHE A 138 -2.77 3.38 -8.54
N VAL A 139 -3.91 3.08 -9.16
CA VAL A 139 -5.07 2.47 -8.49
C VAL A 139 -5.18 1.02 -8.94
N ASN A 140 -5.41 0.12 -7.99
CA ASN A 140 -5.70 -1.28 -8.31
C ASN A 140 -7.20 -1.44 -8.52
N TYR A 141 -7.60 -2.09 -9.60
CA TYR A 141 -9.00 -2.42 -9.87
C TYR A 141 -9.17 -3.93 -10.03
N LEU A 142 -10.25 -4.46 -9.47
CA LEU A 142 -10.68 -5.84 -9.68
C LEU A 142 -12.06 -5.81 -10.35
N PRO A 143 -12.28 -6.54 -11.47
CA PRO A 143 -13.55 -6.53 -12.18
C PRO A 143 -14.66 -7.33 -11.47
N THR A 144 -14.37 -7.87 -10.29
CA THR A 144 -15.29 -8.69 -9.49
C THR A 144 -15.34 -8.16 -8.06
N PRO A 145 -15.84 -6.92 -7.84
CA PRO A 145 -16.04 -6.40 -6.49
C PRO A 145 -17.00 -7.30 -5.71
N LEU A 146 -16.80 -7.39 -4.39
CA LEU A 146 -17.57 -8.25 -3.51
C LEU A 146 -18.76 -7.50 -2.91
N SER A 147 -19.84 -8.21 -2.63
CA SER A 147 -21.03 -7.68 -1.95
C SER A 147 -21.57 -8.72 -0.97
N LEU A 148 -21.99 -8.26 0.21
CA LEU A 148 -22.61 -9.11 1.21
C LEU A 148 -24.12 -9.10 1.01
N ILE A 149 -24.72 -10.28 0.85
CA ILE A 149 -26.16 -10.44 0.64
C ILE A 149 -26.72 -11.34 1.73
N THR A 150 -27.72 -10.84 2.44
CA THR A 150 -28.46 -11.59 3.45
C THR A 150 -29.69 -12.22 2.81
N ASP A 151 -29.83 -13.54 2.93
CA ASP A 151 -31.00 -14.25 2.41
C ASP A 151 -32.23 -14.09 3.32
N ALA A 152 -33.37 -14.61 2.87
CA ALA A 152 -34.63 -14.54 3.60
C ALA A 152 -34.62 -15.25 4.97
N LYS A 153 -33.61 -16.09 5.24
CA LYS A 153 -33.42 -16.77 6.53
C LYS A 153 -32.43 -16.04 7.45
N GLY A 154 -31.93 -14.89 7.03
CA GLY A 154 -30.95 -14.11 7.77
C GLY A 154 -29.50 -14.58 7.58
N VAL A 155 -29.22 -15.49 6.64
CA VAL A 155 -27.87 -15.97 6.38
C VAL A 155 -27.17 -15.03 5.40
N GLN A 156 -26.07 -14.43 5.83
CA GLN A 156 -25.25 -13.58 4.99
C GLN A 156 -24.29 -14.42 4.14
N ASN A 157 -24.15 -14.05 2.87
CA ASN A 157 -23.27 -14.70 1.91
C ASN A 157 -22.46 -13.66 1.14
N VAL A 158 -21.27 -14.05 0.67
CA VAL A 158 -20.42 -13.21 -0.16
C VAL A 158 -20.70 -13.51 -1.63
N HIS A 159 -21.01 -12.48 -2.40
CA HIS A 159 -21.28 -12.55 -3.83
C HIS A 159 -20.35 -11.60 -4.58
N ILE A 160 -20.14 -11.86 -5.87
CA ILE A 160 -19.67 -10.82 -6.79
C ILE A 160 -20.86 -9.88 -7.05
N ALA A 161 -20.62 -8.57 -7.08
CA ALA A 161 -21.67 -7.58 -7.36
C ALA A 161 -22.41 -7.92 -8.68
N TYR A 162 -23.73 -7.69 -8.73
CA TYR A 162 -24.53 -8.05 -9.90
C TYR A 162 -24.15 -7.23 -11.13
N GLU A 163 -23.85 -5.94 -10.93
CA GLU A 163 -23.48 -4.99 -11.98
C GLU A 163 -21.98 -5.03 -12.31
N ALA A 164 -21.20 -5.93 -11.68
CA ALA A 164 -19.73 -5.96 -11.77
C ALA A 164 -19.21 -5.89 -13.21
N PHE A 165 -19.72 -6.75 -14.11
CA PHE A 165 -19.28 -6.76 -15.50
C PHE A 165 -19.67 -5.49 -16.26
N ASP A 166 -20.88 -4.97 -16.06
CA ASP A 166 -21.38 -3.82 -16.79
C ASP A 166 -20.60 -2.55 -16.39
N VAL A 167 -20.34 -2.37 -15.09
CA VAL A 167 -19.48 -1.28 -14.57
C VAL A 167 -18.05 -1.43 -15.07
N ALA A 168 -17.44 -2.62 -14.93
CA ALA A 168 -16.07 -2.84 -15.37
C ALA A 168 -15.90 -2.60 -16.88
N SER A 169 -16.90 -2.95 -17.69
CA SER A 169 -16.86 -2.79 -19.15
C SER A 169 -17.07 -1.35 -19.59
N ALA A 170 -17.86 -0.58 -18.83
CA ALA A 170 -18.06 0.85 -19.08
C ALA A 170 -16.83 1.67 -18.69
N GLU A 171 -16.25 1.43 -17.51
CA GLU A 171 -15.13 2.20 -16.97
C GLU A 171 -13.78 1.80 -17.56
N PHE A 172 -13.61 0.52 -17.92
CA PHE A 172 -12.33 -0.03 -18.40
C PHE A 172 -12.49 -0.84 -19.70
N PRO A 173 -13.05 -0.25 -20.76
CA PRO A 173 -13.32 -0.97 -22.01
C PRO A 173 -12.06 -1.57 -22.63
N ASP A 174 -10.89 -0.93 -22.44
CA ASP A 174 -9.61 -1.40 -22.96
C ASP A 174 -8.94 -2.49 -22.12
N GLN A 175 -9.52 -2.90 -20.98
CA GLN A 175 -9.00 -3.96 -20.11
C GLN A 175 -9.89 -5.19 -19.99
N ILE A 176 -11.12 -5.14 -20.51
CA ILE A 176 -12.05 -6.28 -20.45
C ILE A 176 -11.43 -7.54 -21.03
N ASP A 177 -10.78 -7.46 -22.20
CA ASP A 177 -10.15 -8.63 -22.81
C ASP A 177 -9.05 -9.24 -21.94
N PHE A 178 -8.27 -8.41 -21.24
CA PHE A 178 -7.26 -8.91 -20.31
C PHE A 178 -7.90 -9.74 -19.19
N TRP A 179 -8.94 -9.22 -18.53
CA TRP A 179 -9.61 -9.93 -17.45
C TRP A 179 -10.37 -11.16 -17.93
N GLN A 180 -11.05 -11.09 -19.06
CA GLN A 180 -11.72 -12.24 -19.67
C GLN A 180 -10.73 -13.37 -19.99
N ASN A 181 -9.54 -13.02 -20.49
CA ASN A 181 -8.50 -13.99 -20.83
C ASN A 181 -7.75 -14.56 -19.62
N ALA A 182 -7.76 -13.87 -18.49
CA ALA A 182 -7.16 -14.32 -17.23
C ALA A 182 -7.99 -15.42 -16.53
N LEU A 183 -9.26 -15.59 -16.89
CA LEU A 183 -10.13 -16.62 -16.31
C LEU A 183 -9.74 -18.03 -16.80
N PRO A 184 -9.82 -19.05 -15.92
CA PRO A 184 -9.39 -20.40 -16.25
C PRO A 184 -10.45 -21.19 -17.02
N GLY A 185 -10.01 -22.14 -17.85
CA GLY A 185 -10.87 -23.16 -18.47
C GLY A 185 -12.08 -22.59 -19.21
N LYS A 186 -13.27 -23.09 -18.88
CA LYS A 186 -14.55 -22.67 -19.50
C LYS A 186 -14.99 -21.25 -19.13
N LEU A 187 -14.37 -20.64 -18.11
CA LEU A 187 -14.65 -19.26 -17.72
C LEU A 187 -13.88 -18.25 -18.58
N LYS A 188 -12.86 -18.69 -19.32
CA LYS A 188 -12.13 -17.81 -20.25
C LYS A 188 -13.10 -17.19 -21.26
N GLY A 189 -13.07 -15.87 -21.39
CA GLY A 189 -14.00 -15.14 -22.25
C GLY A 189 -15.38 -14.86 -21.63
N ASN A 190 -15.67 -15.37 -20.43
CA ASN A 190 -17.01 -15.37 -19.84
C ASN A 190 -17.06 -14.60 -18.51
N LEU A 191 -16.35 -13.48 -18.39
CA LEU A 191 -16.33 -12.68 -17.15
C LEU A 191 -17.75 -12.25 -16.70
N LYS A 192 -18.63 -11.93 -17.64
CA LYS A 192 -20.03 -11.60 -17.37
C LYS A 192 -20.78 -12.67 -16.60
N SER A 193 -20.43 -13.95 -16.77
CA SER A 193 -21.12 -15.04 -16.06
C SER A 193 -20.83 -15.06 -14.56
N LEU A 194 -19.87 -14.26 -14.08
CA LEU A 194 -19.50 -14.18 -12.66
C LEU A 194 -20.33 -13.12 -11.90
N SER A 195 -20.98 -12.19 -12.59
CA SER A 195 -21.87 -11.19 -11.96
C SER A 195 -22.96 -11.87 -11.12
N GLY A 196 -23.07 -11.47 -9.84
CA GLY A 196 -24.04 -12.05 -8.89
C GLY A 196 -23.67 -13.43 -8.35
N ALA A 197 -22.60 -14.06 -8.85
CA ALA A 197 -22.22 -15.40 -8.43
C ALA A 197 -21.83 -15.44 -6.95
N LYS A 198 -22.30 -16.47 -6.25
CA LYS A 198 -21.92 -16.72 -4.86
C LYS A 198 -20.48 -17.21 -4.80
N ILE A 199 -19.69 -16.61 -3.91
CA ILE A 199 -18.32 -17.04 -3.64
C ILE A 199 -18.36 -18.17 -2.62
N LEU A 200 -17.77 -19.31 -3.00
CA LEU A 200 -17.66 -20.47 -2.12
C LEU A 200 -16.37 -20.45 -1.32
N LEU A 201 -15.26 -20.07 -1.96
CA LEU A 201 -13.93 -20.04 -1.35
C LEU A 201 -13.10 -18.89 -1.94
N ILE A 202 -12.23 -18.32 -1.12
CA ILE A 202 -11.17 -17.39 -1.54
C ILE A 202 -9.85 -18.01 -1.10
N ASN A 203 -8.95 -18.29 -2.05
CA ASN A 203 -7.66 -18.96 -1.79
C ASN A 203 -7.81 -20.26 -0.99
N GLY A 204 -8.86 -21.05 -1.27
CA GLY A 204 -9.14 -22.32 -0.59
C GLY A 204 -9.74 -22.19 0.81
N ARG A 205 -10.12 -20.99 1.26
CA ARG A 205 -10.70 -20.72 2.58
C ARG A 205 -12.12 -20.17 2.50
N PRO A 206 -12.93 -20.27 3.57
CA PRO A 206 -14.23 -19.61 3.65
C PRO A 206 -14.11 -18.11 3.29
N PRO A 207 -15.07 -17.54 2.54
CA PRO A 207 -14.94 -16.18 2.02
C PRO A 207 -14.95 -15.12 3.13
N PHE A 208 -15.64 -15.38 4.25
CA PHE A 208 -15.65 -14.48 5.39
C PHE A 208 -14.28 -14.31 6.06
N ASP A 209 -13.35 -15.26 5.92
CA ASP A 209 -11.97 -15.09 6.40
C ASP A 209 -11.32 -13.87 5.73
N ALA A 210 -11.51 -13.72 4.42
CA ALA A 210 -10.98 -12.59 3.66
C ALA A 210 -11.71 -11.28 3.99
N VAL A 211 -13.04 -11.33 4.12
CA VAL A 211 -13.87 -10.17 4.52
C VAL A 211 -13.47 -9.65 5.89
N HIS A 212 -13.32 -10.54 6.88
CA HIS A 212 -12.90 -10.17 8.23
C HIS A 212 -11.47 -9.66 8.26
N ALA A 213 -10.55 -10.29 7.51
CA ALA A 213 -9.18 -9.80 7.40
C ALA A 213 -9.12 -8.40 6.76
N ASN A 214 -9.95 -8.14 5.74
CA ASN A 214 -10.04 -6.82 5.12
C ASN A 214 -10.62 -5.80 6.10
N ALA A 215 -11.68 -6.14 6.84
CA ALA A 215 -12.32 -5.27 7.82
C ALA A 215 -11.39 -4.83 8.98
N LEU A 216 -10.27 -5.53 9.20
CA LEU A 216 -9.22 -5.12 10.15
C LEU A 216 -8.22 -4.11 9.55
N ILE A 217 -8.16 -4.03 8.22
CA ILE A 217 -7.25 -3.15 7.47
C ILE A 217 -7.99 -1.90 6.99
N THR A 218 -9.24 -2.06 6.54
CA THR A 218 -10.10 -0.95 6.16
C THR A 218 -10.49 -0.20 7.43
N GLY A 219 -9.84 0.94 7.64
CA GLY A 219 -10.38 1.93 8.56
C GLY A 219 -11.65 2.55 7.98
N SER A 220 -12.17 3.55 8.68
CA SER A 220 -13.22 4.48 8.26
C SER A 220 -14.58 4.34 8.93
N TYR A 221 -14.89 3.21 9.55
CA TYR A 221 -16.18 3.03 10.22
C TYR A 221 -16.07 2.33 11.55
N GLN A 222 -16.72 2.89 12.57
CA GLN A 222 -16.70 2.33 13.92
C GLN A 222 -17.48 1.02 14.01
N SER A 223 -18.52 0.83 13.19
CA SER A 223 -19.28 -0.43 13.13
C SER A 223 -18.55 -1.49 12.32
N TYR A 224 -18.35 -2.66 12.92
CA TYR A 224 -17.76 -3.81 12.25
C TYR A 224 -18.50 -4.22 10.97
N ALA A 225 -19.84 -4.25 10.99
CA ALA A 225 -20.64 -4.65 9.84
C ALA A 225 -20.45 -3.72 8.63
N THR A 226 -20.20 -2.43 8.87
CA THR A 226 -19.89 -1.48 7.80
C THR A 226 -18.50 -1.73 7.22
N ARG A 227 -17.50 -2.02 8.07
CA ARG A 227 -16.14 -2.36 7.62
C ARG A 227 -16.08 -3.63 6.77
N GLN A 228 -16.97 -4.59 7.01
CA GLN A 228 -17.08 -5.80 6.19
C GLN A 228 -17.54 -5.50 4.75
N ASN A 229 -18.16 -4.34 4.50
CA ASN A 229 -18.65 -3.90 3.19
C ASN A 229 -17.70 -2.90 2.49
N SER A 230 -16.52 -2.63 3.05
CA SER A 230 -15.49 -1.75 2.47
C SER A 230 -14.31 -2.50 1.89
#